data_AF-A0A8T0CK36-F1
#
_entry.id   AF-A0A8T0CK36-F1
#
_cell.length_a   1.000
_cell.length_b   1.000
_cell.length_c   1.000
_cell.angle_alpha   90.00
_cell.angle_beta   90.00
_cell.angle_gamma   90.00
#
_symmetry.space_group_name_H-M   'P 1'
#
loop_
_entity.id
_entity.type
_entity.pdbx_description
1 polymer ?
#
loop_
_entity_poly.entity_id
_entity_poly.type
_entity_poly.pdbx_seq_one_letter_code
_entity_poly.pdbx_strand_id
1 'polypeptide(L)'
;MAMLKNLSALTILLAITIALLPRATFATVGIPDCAKGVTGDCGFRFFKIIVLGDTSAPTDECCQQLVKAGKNCHNQFVESIVSSRKPIRGTISDVYRRSNEMWNNCSATSSVSPPEPAH
;
A
#
# COMPACT_ATOMS: atom_id res chain seq x y z
N MET A 1 -58.27 7.05 -3.68
CA MET A 1 -57.48 7.58 -2.54
C MET A 1 -56.78 6.51 -1.69
N ALA A 2 -57.06 5.20 -1.84
CA ALA A 2 -56.35 4.15 -1.10
C ALA A 2 -54.91 3.89 -1.59
N MET A 3 -54.69 3.96 -2.92
CA MET A 3 -53.37 3.75 -3.54
C MET A 3 -52.32 4.78 -3.09
N LEU A 4 -52.71 6.05 -2.91
CA LEU A 4 -51.79 7.12 -2.46
C LEU A 4 -51.35 6.91 -0.99
N LYS A 5 -52.26 6.43 -0.14
CA LYS A 5 -51.98 6.15 1.28
C LYS A 5 -51.03 4.97 1.46
N ASN A 6 -51.14 3.97 0.58
CA ASN A 6 -50.26 2.80 0.56
C ASN A 6 -48.84 3.15 0.07
N LEU A 7 -48.73 4.03 -0.94
CA LEU A 7 -47.44 4.57 -1.39
C LEU A 7 -46.73 5.34 -0.27
N SER A 8 -47.46 6.17 0.49
CA SER A 8 -46.90 6.88 1.65
C SER A 8 -46.47 5.95 2.77
N ALA A 9 -47.21 4.86 3.03
CA ALA A 9 -46.82 3.88 4.03
C ALA A 9 -45.54 3.12 3.65
N LEU A 10 -45.38 2.78 2.36
CA LEU A 10 -44.20 2.12 1.81
C LEU A 10 -42.93 2.99 1.93
N THR A 11 -43.04 4.29 1.66
CA THR A 11 -41.89 5.20 1.79
C THR A 11 -41.45 5.38 3.23
N ILE A 12 -42.40 5.44 4.17
CA ILE A 12 -42.10 5.53 5.61
C ILE A 12 -41.40 4.25 6.10
N LEU A 13 -41.88 3.06 5.69
CA LEU A 13 -41.24 1.78 6.02
C LEU A 13 -39.80 1.68 5.50
N LEU A 14 -39.55 2.15 4.27
CA LEU A 14 -38.20 2.16 3.68
C LEU A 14 -37.24 3.10 4.43
N ALA A 15 -37.73 4.26 4.89
CA ALA A 15 -36.88 5.21 5.61
C ALA A 15 -36.47 4.67 6.99
N ILE A 16 -37.37 3.96 7.69
CA ILE A 16 -37.12 3.39 9.01
C ILE A 16 -36.09 2.24 8.94
N THR A 17 -36.16 1.39 7.91
CA THR A 17 -35.17 0.31 7.73
C THR A 17 -33.78 0.85 7.42
N ILE A 18 -33.66 1.94 6.67
CA ILE A 18 -32.39 2.63 6.41
C ILE A 18 -31.80 3.23 7.70
N ALA A 19 -32.65 3.77 8.59
CA ALA A 19 -32.20 4.34 9.86
C ALA A 19 -31.77 3.28 10.90
N LEU A 20 -32.34 2.07 10.83
CA LEU A 20 -32.04 0.94 11.73
C LEU A 20 -30.87 0.08 11.27
N LEU A 21 -30.45 0.20 10.01
CA LEU A 21 -29.19 -0.40 9.56
C LEU A 21 -28.07 0.20 10.40
N PRO A 22 -27.24 -0.62 11.07
CA PRO A 22 -26.04 -0.13 11.71
C PRO A 22 -25.28 0.64 10.64
N ARG A 23 -25.02 1.93 10.89
CA ARG A 23 -24.03 2.65 10.11
C ARG A 23 -22.76 1.86 10.30
N ALA A 24 -22.37 1.08 9.30
CA ALA A 24 -21.03 0.55 9.23
C ALA A 24 -20.14 1.79 9.22
N THR A 25 -19.69 2.18 10.40
CA THR A 25 -18.56 3.07 10.54
C THR A 25 -17.43 2.23 9.98
N PHE A 26 -17.20 2.35 8.67
CA PHE A 26 -15.91 2.04 8.11
C PHE A 26 -14.95 2.90 8.91
N ALA A 27 -14.35 2.32 9.95
CA ALA A 27 -13.16 2.89 10.53
C ALA A 27 -12.25 3.04 9.32
N THR A 28 -12.03 4.28 8.89
CA THR A 28 -11.00 4.59 7.92
C THR A 28 -9.71 4.27 8.66
N VAL A 29 -9.29 2.99 8.61
CA VAL A 29 -7.91 2.61 8.87
C VAL A 29 -7.13 3.55 7.98
N GLY A 30 -6.49 4.54 8.60
CA GLY A 30 -5.86 5.63 7.86
C GLY A 30 -4.94 5.00 6.84
N ILE A 31 -5.25 5.16 5.55
CA ILE A 31 -4.39 4.66 4.49
C ILE A 31 -3.08 5.41 4.69
N PRO A 32 -1.96 4.72 5.02
CA PRO A 32 -0.71 5.41 5.22
C PRO A 32 -0.36 6.15 3.93
N ASP A 33 0.07 7.40 4.07
CA ASP A 33 0.53 8.19 2.93
C ASP A 33 1.87 7.62 2.46
N CYS A 34 1.81 6.62 1.59
CA CYS A 34 2.97 5.86 1.12
C CYS A 34 3.95 6.67 0.27
N ALA A 35 3.53 7.84 -0.20
CA ALA A 35 4.40 8.76 -0.90
C ALA A 35 5.26 9.61 0.06
N LYS A 36 4.85 9.74 1.34
CA LYS A 36 5.63 10.47 2.32
C LYS A 36 6.84 9.65 2.78
N GLY A 37 8.03 10.18 2.48
CA GLY A 37 9.28 9.67 3.04
C GLY A 37 10.12 8.79 2.10
N VAL A 38 9.65 8.53 0.87
CA VAL A 38 10.46 7.94 -0.20
C VAL A 38 10.71 9.01 -1.26
N THR A 39 11.97 9.35 -1.51
CA THR A 39 12.34 10.31 -2.56
C THR A 39 12.07 9.72 -3.95
N GLY A 40 11.94 10.60 -4.96
CA GLY A 40 11.80 10.17 -6.35
C GLY A 40 12.95 9.28 -6.82
N ASP A 41 14.17 9.57 -6.38
CA ASP A 41 15.36 8.78 -6.73
C ASP A 41 15.31 7.36 -6.14
N CYS A 42 14.92 7.23 -4.87
CA CYS A 42 14.76 5.92 -4.25
C CYS A 42 13.60 5.14 -4.88
N GLY A 43 12.46 5.80 -5.14
CA GLY A 43 11.34 5.20 -5.86
C GLY A 43 11.73 4.68 -7.25
N PHE A 44 12.49 5.48 -8.02
CA PHE A 44 12.97 5.08 -9.33
C PHE A 44 13.97 3.92 -9.25
N ARG A 45 14.87 3.93 -8.25
CA ARG A 45 15.77 2.80 -8.01
C ARG A 45 14.99 1.52 -7.70
N PHE A 46 13.97 1.59 -6.84
CA PHE A 46 13.12 0.43 -6.55
C PHE A 46 12.43 -0.09 -7.81
N PHE A 47 11.91 0.82 -8.63
CA PHE A 47 11.33 0.46 -9.92
C PHE A 47 12.33 -0.29 -10.83
N LYS A 48 13.56 0.20 -10.98
CA LYS A 48 14.58 -0.48 -11.80
C LYS A 48 14.86 -1.90 -11.31
N ILE A 49 15.03 -2.09 -10.00
CA ILE A 49 15.35 -3.40 -9.42
C ILE A 49 14.14 -4.34 -9.53
N ILE A 50 12.98 -3.92 -9.00
CA ILE A 50 11.78 -4.77 -8.90
C ILE A 50 11.16 -5.03 -10.27
N VAL A 51 11.09 -4.03 -11.13
CA VAL A 51 10.33 -4.10 -12.39
C VAL A 51 11.24 -4.41 -13.56
N LEU A 52 12.34 -3.65 -13.70
CA LEU A 52 13.26 -3.81 -14.83
C LEU A 52 14.33 -4.88 -14.60
N GLY A 53 14.45 -5.41 -13.38
CA GLY A 53 15.37 -6.51 -13.07
C GLY A 53 16.83 -6.09 -13.06
N ASP A 54 17.07 -4.82 -12.71
CA ASP A 54 18.40 -4.32 -12.38
C ASP A 54 18.96 -5.14 -11.20
N THR A 55 20.19 -5.64 -11.37
CA THR A 55 20.86 -6.51 -10.39
C THR A 55 21.58 -5.73 -9.30
N SER A 56 21.53 -4.39 -9.34
CA SER A 56 22.07 -3.55 -8.28
C SER A 56 21.28 -3.70 -6.97
N ALA A 57 21.98 -3.57 -5.85
CA ALA A 57 21.35 -3.49 -4.53
C ALA A 57 20.73 -2.10 -4.31
N PRO A 58 19.67 -1.99 -3.48
CA PRO A 58 19.25 -0.71 -2.92
C PRO A 58 20.38 -0.14 -2.05
N THR A 59 20.50 1.20 -1.99
CA THR A 59 21.42 1.86 -1.07
C THR A 59 20.86 1.84 0.35
N ASP A 60 21.71 1.98 1.36
CA ASP A 60 21.28 2.02 2.77
C ASP A 60 20.30 3.16 3.05
N GLU A 61 20.55 4.34 2.47
CA GLU A 61 19.62 5.48 2.56
C GLU A 61 18.23 5.14 2.00
N CYS A 62 18.17 4.52 0.82
CA CYS A 62 16.89 4.12 0.25
C CYS A 62 16.24 3.00 1.08
N CYS A 63 17.02 2.07 1.64
CA CYS A 63 16.48 1.07 2.55
C CYS A 63 15.88 1.69 3.81
N GLN A 64 16.52 2.69 4.42
CA GLN A 64 15.96 3.42 5.56
C GLN A 64 14.63 4.10 5.21
N GLN A 65 14.54 4.73 4.05
CA GLN A 65 13.30 5.33 3.55
C GLN A 65 12.20 4.28 3.32
N LEU A 66 12.55 3.14 2.71
CA LEU A 66 11.62 2.04 2.47
C LEU A 66 11.08 1.45 3.78
N VAL A 67 11.96 1.20 4.75
CA VAL A 67 11.59 0.65 6.06
C VAL A 67 10.71 1.65 6.83
N LYS A 68 11.04 2.95 6.77
CA LYS A 68 10.24 4.02 7.37
C LYS A 68 8.85 4.14 6.74
N ALA A 69 8.74 3.99 5.41
CA ALA A 69 7.46 3.94 4.71
C ALA A 69 6.66 2.66 5.05
N GLY A 70 7.36 1.57 5.31
CA GLY A 70 6.80 0.33 5.84
C GLY A 70 6.34 -0.66 4.76
N LYS A 71 6.19 -1.92 5.19
CA LYS A 71 5.91 -3.07 4.30
C LYS A 71 4.63 -2.90 3.50
N ASN A 72 3.62 -2.30 4.10
CA ASN A 72 2.35 -2.06 3.43
C ASN A 72 2.50 -1.12 2.23
N CYS A 73 3.33 -0.09 2.35
CA CYS A 73 3.59 0.86 1.26
C CYS A 73 4.43 0.24 0.14
N HIS A 74 5.43 -0.56 0.51
CA HIS A 74 6.18 -1.38 -0.44
C HIS A 74 5.27 -2.31 -1.25
N ASN A 75 4.36 -3.02 -0.57
CA ASN A 75 3.41 -3.90 -1.24
C ASN A 75 2.46 -3.13 -2.17
N GLN A 76 1.90 -1.99 -1.73
CA GLN A 76 1.03 -1.16 -2.56
C GLN A 76 1.73 -0.62 -3.81
N PHE A 77 3.01 -0.27 -3.71
CA PHE A 77 3.82 0.12 -4.87
C PHE A 77 3.89 -1.01 -5.91
N VAL A 78 4.16 -2.24 -5.47
CA VAL A 78 4.26 -3.42 -6.33
C VAL A 78 2.90 -3.73 -6.98
N GLU A 79 1.82 -3.72 -6.20
CA GLU A 79 0.46 -3.95 -6.70
C GLU A 79 0.04 -2.91 -7.73
N SER A 80 0.40 -1.64 -7.51
CA SER A 80 0.14 -0.56 -8.46
C SER A 80 0.85 -0.81 -9.80
N ILE A 81 2.10 -1.31 -9.77
CA ILE A 81 2.85 -1.66 -10.98
C ILE A 81 2.17 -2.82 -11.71
N VAL A 82 1.89 -3.91 -10.99
CA VAL A 82 1.26 -5.12 -11.57
C VAL A 82 -0.09 -4.77 -12.21
N SER A 83 -0.88 -3.92 -11.54
CA SER A 83 -2.17 -3.45 -12.04
C SER A 83 -2.05 -2.51 -13.24
N SER A 84 -0.94 -1.76 -13.36
CA SER A 84 -0.74 -0.77 -14.43
C SER A 84 -0.46 -1.37 -15.82
N ARG A 85 -0.30 -2.70 -15.93
CA ARG A 85 0.06 -3.43 -17.17
C ARG A 85 1.27 -2.86 -17.91
N LYS A 86 2.17 -2.15 -17.21
CA LYS A 86 3.42 -1.65 -17.78
C LYS A 86 4.34 -2.84 -18.14
N PRO A 87 5.23 -2.67 -19.13
CA PRO A 87 6.25 -3.66 -19.43
C PRO A 87 7.06 -4.00 -18.18
N ILE A 88 7.15 -5.29 -17.87
CA ILE A 88 7.97 -5.83 -16.79
C ILE A 88 9.05 -6.73 -17.40
N ARG A 89 10.19 -6.85 -16.73
CA ARG A 89 11.18 -7.87 -17.09
C ARG A 89 10.78 -9.19 -16.42
N GLY A 90 10.61 -10.25 -17.22
CA GLY A 90 10.22 -11.57 -16.73
C GLY A 90 8.72 -11.68 -16.47
N THR A 91 8.35 -12.48 -15.47
CA THR A 91 6.96 -12.76 -15.09
C THR A 91 6.51 -11.88 -13.91
N ILE A 92 5.20 -11.86 -13.64
CA ILE A 92 4.66 -11.25 -12.42
C ILE A 92 5.27 -11.93 -11.17
N SER A 93 5.48 -13.24 -11.21
CA SER A 93 6.15 -13.97 -10.13
C SER A 93 7.58 -13.47 -9.90
N ASP A 94 8.32 -13.13 -10.96
CA ASP A 94 9.66 -12.53 -10.83
C ASP A 94 9.62 -11.14 -10.18
N VAL A 95 8.59 -10.34 -10.46
CA VAL A 95 8.38 -9.04 -9.82
C VAL A 95 8.15 -9.22 -8.32
N TYR A 96 7.25 -10.12 -7.93
CA TYR A 96 7.01 -10.42 -6.50
C TYR A 96 8.24 -10.99 -5.81
N ARG A 97 9.00 -11.87 -6.47
CA ARG A 97 10.24 -12.42 -5.92
C ARG A 97 11.26 -11.31 -5.63
N ARG A 98 11.57 -10.45 -6.61
CA ARG A 98 12.50 -9.32 -6.43
C ARG A 98 12.01 -8.30 -5.41
N SER A 99 10.70 -8.06 -5.37
CA SER A 99 10.06 -7.22 -4.36
C SER A 99 10.30 -7.76 -2.94
N ASN A 100 10.10 -9.07 -2.72
CA ASN A 100 10.35 -9.70 -1.43
C ASN A 100 11.83 -9.70 -1.06
N GLU A 101 12.73 -9.97 -2.02
CA GLU A 101 14.18 -9.88 -1.82
C GLU A 101 14.59 -8.47 -1.36
N MET A 102 14.08 -7.42 -2.03
CA MET A 102 14.37 -6.04 -1.63
C MET A 102 13.90 -5.73 -0.22
N TRP A 103 12.67 -6.11 0.14
CA TRP A 103 12.15 -5.88 1.49
C TRP A 103 12.99 -6.59 2.55
N ASN A 104 13.32 -7.86 2.33
CA ASN A 104 14.11 -8.65 3.26
C ASN A 104 15.51 -8.06 3.44
N ASN A 105 16.16 -7.64 2.35
CA ASN A 105 17.48 -7.00 2.40
C ASN A 105 17.43 -5.70 3.21
N CYS A 106 16.47 -4.81 2.93
CA CYS A 106 16.38 -3.52 3.63
C CYS A 106 15.98 -3.67 5.11
N SER A 107 15.06 -4.58 5.42
CA SER A 107 14.57 -4.77 6.80
C SER A 107 15.60 -5.41 7.72
N ALA A 108 16.49 -6.27 7.20
CA ALA A 108 17.57 -6.88 7.98
C ALA A 108 18.63 -5.86 8.42
N THR A 109 18.95 -4.87 7.58
CA THR A 109 19.93 -3.82 7.89
C THR A 109 19.43 -2.88 8.99
N SER A 110 18.12 -2.62 9.06
CA SER A 110 17.52 -1.77 10.11
C SER A 110 17.49 -2.36 11.52
N SER A 111 17.77 -3.66 11.69
CA SER A 111 17.88 -4.31 13.01
C SER A 111 19.29 -4.28 13.62
N VAL A 112 20.29 -3.75 12.91
CA VAL A 112 21.69 -3.68 13.37
C VAL A 112 22.13 -2.22 13.44
N SER A 113 21.75 -1.52 14.50
CA SER A 113 22.43 -0.30 14.94
C SER A 113 22.19 -0.06 16.44
N PRO A 114 23.08 -0.54 17.33
CA PRO A 114 23.30 0.13 18.60
C PRO A 114 23.91 1.52 18.33
N PRO A 115 23.53 2.57 19.07
CA PRO A 115 24.23 3.84 18.97
C PRO A 115 25.70 3.64 19.39
N GLU A 116 26.62 4.11 18.55
CA GLU A 116 28.02 4.25 18.90
C GLU A 116 28.10 5.15 20.15
N PRO A 117 28.71 4.70 21.27
CA PRO A 117 28.91 5.56 22.42
C PRO A 117 29.89 6.68 22.05
N ALA A 118 29.45 7.92 22.17
CA ALA A 118 30.35 9.07 22.10
C ALA A 118 31.38 8.95 23.24
N HIS A 119 32.66 8.98 22.86
CA HIS A 119 33.81 9.09 23.76
C HIS A 119 33.91 10.48 24.40
#